data_AF-Q28LZ0-F1
#
_entry.id   AF-Q28LZ0-F1
#
_cell.length_a   1.000
_cell.length_b   1.000
_cell.length_c   1.000
_cell.angle_alpha   90.00
_cell.angle_beta   90.00
_cell.angle_gamma   90.00
#
_symmetry.space_group_name_H-M   'P 1'
#
loop_
_entity.id
_entity.type
_entity.pdbx_description
1 polymer ?
#
loop_
_entity_poly.entity_id
_entity_poly.type
_entity_poly.pdbx_seq_one_letter_code
_entity_poly.pdbx_strand_id
1 'polypeptide(L)'
;MGAPCLINEFHDPRRDFHQVDVYFRVTLVSGDPLQDWTDPEGIVTQRRLVAREEMASIRVKPDSLERIAWDGGIFYDVLEPTLR
;
A
#
# COMPACT_ATOMS: atom_id res chain seq x y z
N MET A 1 -1.31 -6.60 15.70
CA MET A 1 -1.53 -6.59 14.24
C MET A 1 -2.09 -7.94 13.81
N GLY A 2 -2.88 -7.99 12.74
CA GLY A 2 -3.43 -9.24 12.20
C GLY A 2 -2.47 -9.95 11.23
N ALA A 3 -2.92 -11.04 10.61
CA ALA A 3 -2.21 -11.68 9.51
C ALA A 3 -2.04 -10.72 8.32
N PRO A 4 -1.01 -10.90 7.46
CA PRO A 4 -0.88 -10.14 6.22
C PRO A 4 -2.17 -10.24 5.39
N CYS A 5 -2.54 -9.15 4.72
CA CYS A 5 -3.70 -9.10 3.83
C CYS A 5 -3.31 -9.00 2.35
N LEU A 6 -2.06 -8.62 2.06
CA LEU A 6 -1.51 -8.62 0.71
C LEU A 6 0.00 -8.87 0.77
N ILE A 7 0.47 -9.73 -0.12
CA ILE A 7 1.86 -9.82 -0.53
C ILE A 7 1.91 -9.39 -1.99
N ASN A 8 2.71 -8.39 -2.32
CA ASN A 8 2.85 -7.91 -3.70
C ASN A 8 4.31 -7.96 -4.13
N GLU A 9 4.56 -8.44 -5.35
CA GLU A 9 5.91 -8.53 -5.91
C GLU A 9 6.07 -7.61 -7.13
N PHE A 10 7.07 -6.74 -7.07
CA PHE A 10 7.54 -5.95 -8.21
C PHE A 10 8.85 -6.52 -8.73
N HIS A 11 8.93 -6.71 -10.06
CA HIS A 11 10.15 -7.14 -10.72
C HIS A 11 10.41 -6.28 -11.96
N ASP A 12 11.64 -5.77 -12.08
CA ASP A 12 12.11 -5.13 -13.32
C ASP A 12 13.02 -6.13 -14.04
N PRO A 13 12.56 -6.79 -15.12
CA PRO A 13 13.36 -7.80 -15.83
C PRO A 13 14.60 -7.22 -16.54
N ARG A 14 14.73 -5.88 -16.61
CA ARG A 14 15.89 -5.21 -17.21
C ARG A 14 16.94 -4.82 -16.17
N ARG A 15 16.65 -4.98 -14.88
CA ARG A 15 17.55 -4.66 -13.76
C ARG A 15 17.59 -5.85 -12.81
N ASP A 16 18.64 -5.93 -11.98
CA ASP A 16 18.63 -6.88 -10.86
C ASP A 16 17.81 -6.28 -9.70
N PHE A 17 16.50 -6.15 -9.92
CA PHE A 17 15.58 -5.55 -8.97
C PHE A 17 14.34 -6.41 -8.79
N HIS A 18 14.14 -6.85 -7.55
CA HIS A 18 12.97 -7.58 -7.08
C HIS A 18 12.61 -7.04 -5.70
N GLN A 19 11.40 -6.53 -5.55
CA GLN A 19 10.87 -5.99 -4.32
C GLN A 19 9.62 -6.77 -3.94
N VAL A 20 9.50 -7.09 -2.65
CA VAL A 20 8.31 -7.73 -2.07
C VAL A 20 7.75 -6.81 -0.99
N ASP A 21 6.51 -6.38 -1.18
CA ASP A 21 5.76 -5.59 -0.23
C ASP A 21 4.78 -6.46 0.54
N VAL A 22 4.65 -6.22 1.85
CA VAL A 22 3.69 -6.92 2.71
C VAL A 22 2.79 -5.91 3.39
N TYR A 23 1.49 -6.01 3.13
CA TYR A 23 0.48 -5.09 3.69
C TYR A 23 -0.29 -5.75 4.81
N PHE A 24 -0.64 -4.93 5.81
CA PHE A 24 -1.42 -5.33 6.96
C PHE A 24 -2.64 -4.43 7.10
N ARG A 25 -3.77 -5.04 7.44
CA ARG A 25 -4.95 -4.30 7.89
C ARG A 25 -4.81 -4.00 9.38
N VAL A 26 -4.98 -2.74 9.74
CA VAL A 26 -4.93 -2.26 11.12
C VAL A 26 -6.15 -1.43 11.45
N THR A 27 -6.53 -1.44 12.74
CA THR A 27 -7.54 -0.54 13.29
C THR A 27 -6.83 0.45 14.20
N LEU A 28 -7.05 1.74 13.98
CA LEU A 28 -6.57 2.77 14.90
C LEU A 28 -7.41 2.71 16.18
N VAL A 29 -6.77 2.36 17.30
CA VAL A 29 -7.45 2.22 18.60
C VAL A 29 -7.52 3.56 19.33
N SER A 30 -6.48 4.38 19.20
CA SER A 30 -6.36 5.70 19.83
C SER A 30 -5.33 6.56 19.09
N GLY A 31 -5.37 7.87 19.33
CA GLY A 31 -4.49 8.85 18.68
C GLY A 31 -5.13 9.53 17.48
N ASP A 32 -4.44 10.57 16.98
CA ASP A 32 -4.85 11.30 15.78
C ASP A 32 -4.04 10.83 14.56
N PRO A 33 -4.68 10.25 13.53
CA PRO A 33 -3.97 9.82 12.31
C PRO A 33 -3.41 11.00 11.48
N LEU A 34 -3.88 12.22 11.73
CA LEU A 34 -3.45 13.44 11.05
C LEU A 34 -2.43 14.25 11.85
N GLN A 35 -2.03 13.79 13.05
CA GLN A 35 -1.01 14.48 13.85
C GLN A 35 0.29 14.69 13.07
N ASP A 36 1.08 15.67 13.51
CA ASP A 36 2.40 15.93 12.94
C ASP A 36 3.26 14.66 12.97
N TRP A 37 3.90 14.38 11.85
CA TRP A 37 4.76 13.23 11.67
C TRP A 37 6.00 13.65 10.90
N THR A 38 7.14 13.10 11.29
CA THR A 38 8.41 13.30 10.61
C THR A 38 8.70 12.10 9.74
N ASP A 39 8.93 12.33 8.45
CA ASP A 39 9.50 11.33 7.56
C ASP A 39 11.03 11.31 7.72
N PRO A 40 11.62 10.32 8.41
CA PRO A 40 13.06 10.31 8.66
C PRO A 40 13.87 10.15 7.37
N GLU A 41 13.32 9.49 6.35
CA GLU A 41 14.01 9.22 5.09
C GLU A 41 13.72 10.28 4.00
N GLY A 42 12.74 11.17 4.25
CA GLY A 42 12.38 12.25 3.33
C GLY A 42 11.85 11.79 1.96
N ILE A 43 11.25 10.59 1.89
CA ILE A 43 10.72 9.96 0.67
C ILE A 43 9.26 10.35 0.41
N VAL A 44 8.46 10.53 1.47
CA VAL A 44 7.03 10.80 1.41
C VAL A 44 6.79 12.26 1.03
N THR A 45 6.19 12.46 -0.14
CA THR A 45 5.82 13.79 -0.64
C THR A 45 4.42 14.22 -0.20
N GLN A 46 3.51 13.26 0.01
CA GLN A 46 2.12 13.51 0.40
C GLN A 46 1.60 12.39 1.31
N ARG A 47 0.85 12.76 2.35
CA ARG A 47 0.11 11.83 3.23
C ARG A 47 -1.35 12.25 3.29
N ARG A 48 -2.26 11.30 3.09
CA ARG A 48 -3.72 11.55 3.08
C ARG A 48 -4.46 10.39 3.72
N LEU A 49 -5.58 10.69 4.38
CA LEU A 49 -6.62 9.70 4.64
C LEU A 49 -7.61 9.77 3.48
N VAL A 50 -8.05 8.62 3.01
CA VAL A 50 -8.85 8.50 1.77
C VAL A 50 -10.02 7.56 2.05
N ALA A 51 -11.23 8.00 1.70
CA ALA A 51 -12.44 7.19 1.74
C ALA A 51 -12.50 6.23 0.53
N ARG A 52 -13.38 5.22 0.59
CA ARG A 52 -13.50 4.22 -0.49
C ARG A 52 -13.82 4.88 -1.83
N GLU A 53 -14.73 5.85 -1.80
CA GLU A 53 -15.23 6.53 -2.99
C GLU A 53 -14.18 7.45 -3.61
N GLU A 54 -13.24 7.94 -2.81
CA GLU A 54 -12.16 8.82 -3.25
C GLU A 54 -11.01 8.03 -3.92
N MET A 55 -10.86 6.73 -3.62
CA MET A 55 -9.78 5.91 -4.18
C MET A 55 -9.82 5.81 -5.70
N ALA A 56 -11.01 5.80 -6.31
CA ALA A 56 -11.16 5.79 -7.76
C ALA A 56 -10.56 7.03 -8.45
N SER A 57 -10.32 8.12 -7.70
CA SER A 57 -9.74 9.37 -8.22
C SER A 57 -8.22 9.47 -8.04
N ILE A 58 -7.60 8.52 -7.33
CA ILE A 58 -6.17 8.52 -7.04
C ILE A 58 -5.49 7.30 -7.65
N ARG A 59 -4.29 7.51 -8.19
CA ARG A 59 -3.47 6.39 -8.64
C ARG A 59 -2.82 5.76 -7.43
N VAL A 60 -3.17 4.50 -7.15
CA VAL A 60 -2.58 3.71 -6.07
C VAL A 60 -1.85 2.50 -6.61
N LYS A 61 -0.88 2.04 -5.84
CA LYS A 61 -0.18 0.78 -6.04
C LYS A 61 -0.09 0.03 -4.71
N PRO A 62 -0.10 -1.31 -4.72
CA PRO A 62 -0.38 -2.18 -5.87
C PRO A 62 -1.84 -2.03 -6.36
N ASP A 63 -2.12 -2.46 -7.59
CA ASP A 63 -3.42 -2.27 -8.25
C ASP A 63 -4.56 -2.96 -7.47
N SER A 64 -4.24 -4.01 -6.71
CA SER A 64 -5.21 -4.71 -5.86
C SER A 64 -5.53 -4.00 -4.54
N LEU A 65 -4.78 -2.95 -4.16
CA LEU A 65 -4.86 -2.34 -2.83
C LEU A 65 -6.28 -1.84 -2.51
N GLU A 66 -6.96 -1.23 -3.49
CA GLU A 66 -8.34 -0.76 -3.35
C GLU A 66 -9.29 -1.91 -2.99
N ARG A 67 -9.18 -3.03 -3.69
CA ARG A 67 -10.03 -4.20 -3.41
C ARG A 67 -9.76 -4.72 -2.00
N ILE A 68 -8.48 -4.84 -1.63
CA ILE A 68 -8.06 -5.50 -0.40
C ILE A 68 -8.40 -4.69 0.83
N ALA A 69 -8.37 -3.36 0.73
CA ALA A 69 -8.68 -2.48 1.84
C ALA A 69 -10.16 -2.51 2.26
N TRP A 70 -11.09 -3.05 1.45
CA TRP A 70 -12.51 -3.18 1.84
C TRP A 70 -13.06 -4.62 1.80
N ASP A 71 -12.62 -5.47 0.87
CA ASP A 71 -13.28 -6.77 0.66
C ASP A 71 -12.73 -7.88 1.59
N GLY A 72 -11.62 -7.61 2.30
CA GLY A 72 -11.02 -8.51 3.28
C GLY A 72 -10.38 -9.78 2.67
N GLY A 73 -9.67 -10.56 3.48
CA GLY A 73 -8.94 -11.75 3.03
C GLY A 73 -7.42 -11.55 2.89
N ILE A 74 -6.75 -12.56 2.34
CA ILE A 74 -5.31 -12.56 2.06
C ILE A 74 -5.12 -12.69 0.56
N PHE A 75 -4.36 -11.77 -0.02
CA PHE A 75 -4.10 -11.71 -1.45
C PHE A 75 -2.61 -11.81 -1.74
N TYR A 76 -2.32 -12.24 -2.96
CA TYR A 76 -0.99 -12.33 -3.49
C TYR A 76 -0.98 -11.81 -4.93
N ASP A 77 -0.26 -10.71 -5.15
CA ASP A 77 -0.06 -10.10 -6.46
C ASP A 77 1.31 -10.49 -6.99
N VAL A 78 1.30 -11.34 -8.00
CA VAL A 78 2.51 -11.81 -8.67
C VAL A 78 2.92 -10.80 -9.74
N LEU A 79 4.16 -10.32 -9.67
CA LEU A 79 4.88 -9.67 -10.78
C LEU A 79 4.16 -8.45 -11.37
N GLU A 80 3.80 -7.47 -10.54
CA GLU A 80 3.42 -6.18 -11.10
C GLU A 80 4.63 -5.56 -11.84
N PRO A 81 4.48 -5.22 -13.13
CA PRO A 81 5.56 -4.59 -13.87
C PRO A 81 5.80 -3.19 -13.31
N THR A 82 7.07 -2.84 -13.09
CA THR A 82 7.43 -1.47 -12.68
C THR A 82 7.03 -0.50 -13.79
N LEU A 83 6.00 0.31 -13.55
CA LEU A 83 5.52 1.31 -14.51
C LEU A 83 6.48 2.51 -14.49
N ARG A 84 6.97 2.88 -15.69
CA ARG A 84 7.87 4.02 -15.91
C ARG A 84 7.13 5.35 -15.89
#